data_AF-A0A7J5A609-F1
#
_entry.id   AF-A0A7J5A609-F1
#
_cell.length_a   1.000
_cell.length_b   1.000
_cell.length_c   1.000
_cell.angle_alpha   90.00
_cell.angle_beta   90.00
_cell.angle_gamma   90.00
#
_symmetry.space_group_name_H-M   'P 1'
#
loop_
_entity.id
_entity.type
_entity.pdbx_description
1 polymer ?
#
loop_
_entity_poly.entity_id
_entity_poly.type
_entity_poly.pdbx_seq_one_letter_code
_entity_poly.pdbx_strand_id
1 'polypeptide(L)'
;MAGLIVLKPGVDWTATGGLFDWTLEFLVERLTDREAADHLQEIIDNNLGSLWIDQLPREAQHEIVRHWRSGLIKAGEQQLPETDHKASVIRHLQELVDATYSAGYPE
;
A
#
# COMPACT_ATOMS: atom_id res chain seq x y z
N MET A 1 -11.81 -0.12 -11.66
CA MET A 1 -11.90 -1.34 -10.84
C MET A 1 -11.52 -0.98 -9.41
N ALA A 2 -11.97 -1.71 -8.39
CA ALA A 2 -11.51 -1.51 -7.01
C ALA A 2 -10.27 -2.38 -6.76
N GLY A 3 -9.32 -1.87 -5.99
CA GLY A 3 -8.13 -2.59 -5.56
C GLY A 3 -8.28 -3.13 -4.13
N LEU A 4 -7.62 -4.25 -3.82
CA LEU A 4 -7.66 -4.93 -2.54
C LEU A 4 -6.25 -5.20 -2.01
N ILE A 5 -5.94 -4.75 -0.79
CA ILE A 5 -4.74 -5.15 -0.06
C ILE A 5 -5.18 -6.01 1.12
N VAL A 6 -4.74 -7.26 1.16
CA VAL A 6 -4.95 -8.17 2.30
C VAL A 6 -3.69 -8.19 3.14
N LEU A 7 -3.77 -7.64 4.36
CA LEU A 7 -2.64 -7.62 5.29
C LEU A 7 -2.48 -8.97 5.99
N LYS A 8 -3.60 -9.61 6.33
CA LYS A 8 -3.73 -10.98 6.81
C LYS A 8 -5.20 -11.40 6.66
N PRO A 9 -5.57 -12.68 6.86
CA PRO A 9 -6.96 -13.09 6.82
C PRO A 9 -7.81 -12.27 7.79
N GLY A 10 -8.83 -11.57 7.26
CA GLY A 10 -9.74 -10.71 8.03
C GLY A 10 -9.24 -9.31 8.34
N VAL A 11 -8.08 -8.90 7.82
CA VAL A 11 -7.62 -7.50 7.83
C VAL A 11 -7.28 -7.09 6.40
N ASP A 12 -8.24 -6.45 5.76
CA ASP A 12 -8.15 -5.97 4.39
C ASP A 12 -8.36 -4.45 4.31
N TRP A 13 -7.85 -3.89 3.22
CA TRP A 13 -8.06 -2.51 2.83
C TRP A 13 -8.44 -2.47 1.36
N THR A 14 -9.50 -1.73 1.04
CA THR A 14 -9.99 -1.60 -0.34
C THR A 14 -9.92 -0.16 -0.78
N ALA A 15 -9.68 0.08 -2.07
CA ALA A 15 -9.60 1.43 -2.62
C ALA A 15 -10.06 1.46 -4.08
N THR A 16 -10.19 2.66 -4.64
CA THR A 16 -10.30 2.83 -6.09
C THR A 16 -9.02 2.35 -6.76
N GLY A 17 -9.10 1.87 -8.01
CA GLY A 17 -7.93 1.36 -8.75
C GLY A 17 -6.77 2.36 -8.77
N GLY A 18 -7.03 3.63 -9.11
CA GLY A 18 -5.97 4.64 -9.13
C GLY A 18 -5.30 4.90 -7.76
N LEU A 19 -6.04 4.79 -6.65
CA LEU A 19 -5.43 4.93 -5.32
C LEU A 19 -4.67 3.67 -4.90
N PHE A 20 -5.17 2.50 -5.31
CA PHE A 20 -4.47 1.23 -5.13
C PHE A 20 -3.14 1.22 -5.89
N ASP A 21 -3.16 1.55 -7.19
CA ASP A 21 -1.96 1.60 -8.04
C ASP A 21 -0.95 2.59 -7.47
N TRP A 22 -1.39 3.82 -7.12
CA TRP A 22 -0.51 4.83 -6.51
C TRP A 22 0.11 4.34 -5.19
N THR A 23 -0.64 3.59 -4.38
CA THR A 23 -0.13 3.03 -3.12
C THR A 23 0.95 1.97 -3.35
N LEU A 24 0.87 1.21 -4.45
CA LEU A 24 1.89 0.24 -4.85
C LEU A 24 3.09 0.93 -5.51
N GLU A 25 2.88 1.92 -6.38
CA GLU A 25 3.94 2.73 -7.00
C GLU A 25 4.82 3.39 -5.93
N PHE A 26 4.20 3.87 -4.84
CA PHE A 26 4.94 4.36 -3.67
C PHE A 26 5.95 3.33 -3.13
N LEU A 27 5.61 2.04 -3.12
CA LEU A 27 6.49 0.99 -2.64
C LEU A 27 7.56 0.60 -3.66
N VAL A 28 7.20 0.46 -4.94
CA VAL A 28 8.11 0.01 -6.01
C VAL A 28 9.42 0.81 -6.02
N GLU A 29 9.34 2.13 -5.82
CA GLU A 29 10.52 3.01 -5.80
C GLU A 29 11.40 2.84 -4.53
N ARG A 30 10.88 2.21 -3.47
CA ARG A 30 11.44 2.25 -2.12
C ARG A 30 11.92 0.89 -1.61
N LEU A 31 11.39 -0.21 -2.15
CA LEU A 31 11.77 -1.56 -1.75
C LEU A 31 13.23 -1.88 -2.12
N THR A 32 13.94 -2.46 -1.17
CA THR A 32 15.30 -3.00 -1.40
C THR A 32 15.25 -4.39 -2.01
N ASP A 33 14.23 -5.19 -1.69
CA ASP A 33 13.94 -6.45 -2.37
C ASP A 33 13.40 -6.17 -3.77
N ARG A 34 14.21 -6.49 -4.79
CA ARG A 34 13.85 -6.27 -6.19
C ARG A 34 12.83 -7.27 -6.72
N GLU A 35 12.80 -8.49 -6.18
CA GLU A 35 11.79 -9.47 -6.57
C GLU A 35 10.40 -9.02 -6.07
N ALA A 36 10.34 -8.51 -4.84
CA ALA A 36 9.12 -7.91 -4.31
C ALA A 36 8.69 -6.67 -5.11
N ALA A 37 9.63 -5.79 -5.48
CA ALA A 37 9.34 -4.62 -6.31
C ALA A 37 8.81 -5.01 -7.70
N ASP A 38 9.45 -5.98 -8.37
CA ASP A 38 9.04 -6.47 -9.68
C ASP A 38 7.64 -7.10 -9.63
N HIS A 39 7.33 -7.84 -8.55
CA HIS A 39 6.00 -8.39 -8.34
C HIS A 39 4.93 -7.31 -8.17
N LEU A 40 5.22 -6.23 -7.41
CA LEU A 40 4.29 -5.10 -7.30
C LEU A 40 4.10 -4.39 -8.64
N GLN A 41 5.17 -4.25 -9.43
CA GLN A 41 5.10 -3.69 -10.78
C GLN A 41 4.23 -4.55 -11.70
N GLU A 42 4.35 -5.88 -11.62
CA GLU A 42 3.51 -6.80 -12.39
C GLU A 42 2.02 -6.64 -12.05
N ILE A 43 1.69 -6.43 -10.77
CA ILE A 43 0.31 -6.17 -10.32
C ILE A 43 -0.26 -4.90 -10.96
N ILE A 44 0.55 -3.83 -11.00
CA ILE A 44 0.17 -2.54 -11.61
C ILE A 44 0.01 -2.71 -13.12
N ASP A 45 1.03 -3.24 -13.80
CA ASP A 45 1.08 -3.34 -15.26
C ASP A 45 -0.03 -4.22 -15.84
N ASN A 46 -0.39 -5.29 -15.12
CA ASN A 46 -1.46 -6.21 -15.51
C ASN A 46 -2.82 -5.88 -14.88
N ASN A 47 -2.92 -4.81 -14.08
CA ASN A 47 -4.13 -4.37 -13.41
C ASN A 47 -4.82 -5.53 -12.64
N LEU A 48 -4.05 -6.29 -11.87
CA LEU A 48 -4.53 -7.48 -11.12
C LEU A 48 -5.45 -7.10 -9.96
N GLY A 49 -5.42 -5.84 -9.51
CA GLY A 49 -6.36 -5.26 -8.55
C GLY A 49 -6.30 -5.87 -7.15
N SER A 50 -5.28 -6.66 -6.82
CA SER A 50 -5.17 -7.27 -5.51
C SER A 50 -3.73 -7.62 -5.12
N LEU A 51 -3.43 -7.51 -3.82
CA LEU A 51 -2.14 -7.82 -3.21
C LEU A 51 -2.35 -8.51 -1.85
N TRP A 52 -1.69 -9.64 -1.63
CA TRP A 52 -1.67 -10.34 -0.34
C TRP A 52 -0.30 -10.17 0.31
N ILE A 53 -0.24 -9.35 1.35
CA ILE A 53 1.02 -9.07 2.06
C ILE A 53 1.49 -10.33 2.79
N ASP A 54 0.59 -11.10 3.38
CA ASP A 54 0.90 -12.32 4.12
C ASP A 54 1.51 -13.45 3.26
N GLN A 55 1.45 -13.33 1.93
CA GLN A 55 2.05 -14.26 0.97
C GLN A 55 3.47 -13.86 0.55
N LEU A 56 3.92 -12.66 0.87
CA LEU A 56 5.28 -12.19 0.56
C LEU A 56 6.31 -12.75 1.55
N PRO A 57 7.62 -12.77 1.22
CA PRO A 57 8.67 -13.03 2.19
C PRO A 57 8.57 -12.10 3.40
N ARG A 58 8.90 -12.58 4.62
CA ARG A 58 8.73 -11.81 5.87
C ARG A 58 9.51 -10.50 5.85
N GLU A 59 10.68 -10.52 5.24
CA GLU A 59 11.56 -9.36 5.06
C GLU A 59 10.86 -8.27 4.23
N ALA A 60 10.25 -8.66 3.10
CA ALA A 60 9.46 -7.76 2.26
C ALA A 60 8.21 -7.25 2.98
N GLN A 61 7.51 -8.11 3.74
CA GLN A 61 6.36 -7.68 4.56
C GLN A 61 6.75 -6.57 5.54
N HIS A 62 7.85 -6.77 6.28
CA HIS A 62 8.34 -5.78 7.25
C HIS A 62 8.75 -4.47 6.55
N GLU A 63 9.45 -4.56 5.42
CA GLU A 63 9.89 -3.40 4.67
C GLU A 63 8.70 -2.58 4.12
N ILE A 64 7.72 -3.24 3.51
CA ILE A 64 6.48 -2.61 3.02
C ILE A 64 5.76 -1.87 4.15
N VAL A 65 5.52 -2.54 5.27
CA VAL A 65 4.82 -1.96 6.42
C VAL A 65 5.60 -0.76 6.97
N ARG A 66 6.92 -0.86 7.07
CA ARG A 66 7.78 0.24 7.50
C ARG A 66 7.68 1.44 6.56
N HIS A 67 7.71 1.24 5.25
CA HIS A 67 7.56 2.33 4.28
C HIS A 67 6.19 2.98 4.36
N TRP A 68 5.12 2.20 4.50
CA TRP A 68 3.78 2.74 4.68
C TRP A 68 3.67 3.61 5.94
N ARG A 69 4.06 3.07 7.09
CA ARG A 69 3.98 3.78 8.38
C ARG A 69 4.82 5.06 8.41
N SER A 70 5.99 5.05 7.77
CA SER A 70 6.94 6.17 7.84
C SER A 70 6.70 7.26 6.79
N GLY A 71 6.07 6.94 5.66
CA GLY A 71 6.13 7.82 4.49
C GLY A 71 4.86 7.95 3.65
N LEU A 72 3.90 7.02 3.73
CA LEU A 72 2.76 6.99 2.81
C LEU A 72 1.89 8.26 2.90
N ILE A 73 1.58 8.67 4.13
CA ILE A 73 0.74 9.86 4.39
C ILE A 73 1.40 11.12 3.87
N LYS A 74 2.69 11.32 4.20
CA LYS A 74 3.46 12.46 3.75
C LYS A 74 3.59 12.48 2.22
N ALA A 75 3.80 11.33 1.58
CA ALA A 75 3.82 11.24 0.12
C ALA A 75 2.46 11.62 -0.47
N GLY A 76 1.37 11.15 0.12
CA GLY A 76 0.02 11.50 -0.30
C GLY A 76 -0.24 13.01 -0.19
N GLU A 77 0.15 13.62 0.93
CA GLU A 77 0.02 15.07 1.15
C GLU A 77 0.79 15.89 0.11
N GLN A 78 1.92 15.37 -0.39
CA GLN A 78 2.80 16.09 -1.32
C GLN A 78 2.46 15.85 -2.79
N GLN A 79 2.00 14.64 -3.14
CA GLN A 79 1.92 14.18 -4.53
C GLN A 79 0.49 14.06 -5.04
N LEU A 80 -0.49 13.80 -4.16
CA LEU A 80 -1.87 13.68 -4.61
C LEU A 80 -2.44 15.04 -5.04
N PRO A 81 -3.28 15.07 -6.09
CA PRO A 81 -3.87 16.30 -6.61
C PRO A 81 -4.59 17.13 -5.54
N GLU A 82 -4.36 18.45 -5.56
CA GLU A 82 -5.09 19.41 -4.74
C GLU A 82 -6.55 19.49 -5.19
N THR A 83 -7.42 18.77 -4.48
CA THR A 83 -8.86 18.70 -4.73
C THR A 83 -9.60 18.71 -3.40
N ASP A 84 -10.89 19.02 -3.41
CA ASP A 84 -11.74 18.98 -2.21
C ASP A 84 -11.78 17.58 -1.55
N HIS A 85 -11.44 16.53 -2.31
CA HIS A 85 -11.40 15.15 -1.82
C HIS A 85 -10.05 14.74 -1.20
N LYS A 86 -8.99 15.55 -1.34
CA LYS A 86 -7.63 15.18 -0.90
C LYS A 86 -7.60 14.75 0.56
N ALA A 87 -8.21 15.52 1.46
CA ALA A 87 -8.26 15.19 2.88
C ALA A 87 -8.92 13.82 3.16
N SER A 88 -9.96 13.46 2.40
CA SER A 88 -10.61 12.15 2.50
C SER A 88 -9.71 11.03 1.98
N VAL A 89 -8.95 11.26 0.92
CA VAL A 89 -8.00 10.28 0.38
C VAL A 89 -6.84 10.06 1.37
N ILE A 90 -6.30 11.12 1.97
CA ILE A 90 -5.27 11.00 3.01
C ILE A 90 -5.78 10.21 4.20
N ARG A 91 -7.02 10.49 4.65
CA ARG A 91 -7.65 9.69 5.71
C ARG A 91 -7.76 8.22 5.33
N HIS A 92 -8.11 7.92 4.08
CA HIS A 92 -8.21 6.54 3.59
C HIS A 92 -6.85 5.83 3.56
N LEU A 93 -5.76 6.54 3.24
CA LEU A 93 -4.39 6.02 3.38
C LEU A 93 -3.99 5.81 4.85
N GLN A 94 -4.46 6.66 5.76
CA GLN A 94 -4.26 6.48 7.20
C GLN A 94 -4.93 5.19 7.69
N GLU A 95 -6.10 4.85 7.17
CA GLU A 95 -6.78 3.58 7.51
C GLU A 95 -5.94 2.36 7.12
N LEU A 96 -5.24 2.40 5.98
CA LEU A 96 -4.27 1.35 5.61
C LEU A 96 -3.11 1.28 6.60
N VAL A 97 -2.53 2.43 6.97
CA VAL A 97 -1.44 2.50 7.95
C VAL A 97 -1.90 1.95 9.30
N ASP A 98 -3.09 2.33 9.77
CA ASP A 98 -3.67 1.87 11.03
C ASP A 98 -3.96 0.36 11.00
N ALA A 99 -4.41 -0.17 9.86
CA ALA A 99 -4.63 -1.59 9.65
C ALA A 99 -3.34 -2.42 9.82
N THR A 100 -2.17 -1.86 9.50
CA THR A 100 -0.89 -2.58 9.72
C THR A 100 -0.64 -2.88 11.20
N TYR A 101 -1.06 -2.02 12.12
CA TYR A 101 -0.94 -2.25 13.56
C TYR A 101 -1.95 -3.30 14.03
N SER A 102 -3.18 -3.24 13.53
CA SER A 102 -4.23 -4.24 13.81
C SER A 102 -3.89 -5.62 13.26
N ALA A 103 -3.12 -5.66 12.16
CA ALA A 103 -2.60 -6.89 11.59
C ALA A 103 -1.51 -7.55 12.47
N GLY A 104 -0.87 -6.80 13.37
CA GLY A 104 0.15 -7.32 14.27
C GLY A 104 1.57 -7.36 13.67
N TYR A 105 1.82 -6.55 12.63
CA TYR A 105 3.16 -6.38 12.09
C TYR A 105 4.06 -5.65 13.10
N PRO A 106 5.33 -6.06 13.25
CA PRO A 106 6.27 -5.47 14.21
C PRO A 106 6.50 -3.99 13.90
N GLU A 107 6.94 -3.24 14.92
CA GLU A 107 7.32 -1.81 14.80
C GLU A 107 8.61 -1.59 14.00
#